data_AF-A0A8W7PIZ0-F1
#
_entry.id   AF-A0A8W7PIZ0-F1
#
_cell.length_a   1.000
_cell.length_b   1.000
_cell.length_c   1.000
_cell.angle_alpha   90.00
_cell.angle_beta   90.00
_cell.angle_gamma   90.00
#
_symmetry.space_group_name_H-M   'P 1'
#
loop_
_entity.id
_entity.type
_entity.pdbx_description
1 polymer ?
#
loop_
_entity_poly.entity_id
_entity_poly.type
_entity_poly.pdbx_seq_one_letter_code
_entity_poly.pdbx_strand_id
1 'polypeptide(L)'
;MDHPRPCGCKGRRTCLSCEAEFGIAPIDFYSTFQNNDSYVYCPRCSKIYPGWDWEKVLAEHSDTPQHGGVPGEDYPGVYIDLDFLTTTEEAELLQGLDELPWDVSQSGRRKQNFGPKTNFKKTRLRPAQFAGFPQLSEFVQRRFEQVPLLATFQTIEQCSLEYCPERGASIDPHIDDCWIWGERIVTVNLLSDSVLTMSPYRGEEGKTKYNLHFLEQYREHLLGELMDEEALAGYENRIVRIPMPRRSLLVLYGPPRYQWEHSVLREDIKERRVCLAYREFTPMYLQGGSEFGQSEEIFERAKQFWDHRTVKVES
;
A
#
# COMPACT_ATOMS: atom_id res chain seq x y z
N MET A 1 26.73 -1.09 7.13
CA MET A 1 25.87 -0.12 6.40
C MET A 1 24.43 -0.10 6.95
N ASP A 2 24.25 -0.16 8.27
CA ASP A 2 22.92 -0.21 8.92
C ASP A 2 22.48 1.10 9.56
N HIS A 3 23.28 2.15 9.44
CA HIS A 3 22.87 3.49 9.84
C HIS A 3 22.10 4.16 8.69
N PRO A 4 21.00 4.88 8.98
CA PRO A 4 20.33 5.69 7.98
C PRO A 4 21.31 6.68 7.35
N ARG A 5 21.36 6.73 6.02
CA ARG A 5 22.04 7.79 5.27
C ARG A 5 21.24 9.09 5.41
N PRO A 6 21.82 10.28 5.15
CA PRO A 6 21.07 11.55 5.18
C PRO A 6 19.82 11.55 4.28
N CYS A 7 19.88 10.79 3.18
CA CYS A 7 18.77 10.59 2.25
C CYS A 7 17.58 9.78 2.83
N GLY A 8 17.71 9.22 4.05
CA GLY A 8 16.74 8.31 4.70
C GLY A 8 16.94 6.83 4.36
N CYS A 9 17.67 6.52 3.29
CA CYS A 9 17.97 5.15 2.87
C CYS A 9 18.83 4.39 3.88
N LYS A 10 18.64 3.07 3.97
CA LYS A 10 19.39 2.16 4.84
C LYS A 10 19.60 0.81 4.17
N GLY A 11 20.75 0.16 4.44
CA GLY A 11 21.07 -1.16 3.93
C GLY A 11 21.01 -1.22 2.40
N ARG A 12 20.27 -2.20 1.86
CA ARG A 12 20.10 -2.41 0.41
C ARG A 12 19.20 -1.39 -0.27
N ARG A 13 18.39 -0.63 0.49
CA ARG A 13 17.48 0.37 -0.09
C ARG A 13 18.29 1.59 -0.47
N THR A 14 18.08 2.11 -1.68
CA THR A 14 18.85 3.22 -2.25
C THR A 14 17.95 4.18 -3.02
N CYS A 15 18.40 5.44 -3.11
CA CYS A 15 17.83 6.47 -3.97
C CYS A 15 18.92 6.91 -4.96
N LEU A 16 18.59 7.69 -5.98
CA LEU A 16 19.56 8.09 -7.02
C LEU A 16 20.80 8.79 -6.45
N SER A 17 20.63 9.69 -5.47
CA SER A 17 21.78 10.35 -4.82
C SER A 17 22.68 9.34 -4.11
N CYS A 18 22.08 8.38 -3.44
CA CYS A 18 22.78 7.35 -2.69
C CYS A 18 23.44 6.30 -3.64
N GLU A 19 22.97 6.15 -4.87
CA GLU A 19 23.62 5.34 -5.91
C GLU A 19 24.82 6.06 -6.53
N ALA A 20 24.65 7.34 -6.86
CA ALA A 20 25.72 8.18 -7.42
C ALA A 20 26.88 8.39 -6.43
N GLU A 21 26.58 8.65 -5.15
CA GLU A 21 27.59 8.92 -4.12
C GLU A 21 28.42 7.69 -3.77
N PHE A 22 27.78 6.52 -3.69
CA PHE A 22 28.41 5.29 -3.20
C PHE A 22 28.71 4.26 -4.30
N GLY A 23 28.42 4.56 -5.56
CA GLY A 23 28.60 3.63 -6.69
C GLY A 23 27.78 2.35 -6.57
N ILE A 24 26.57 2.44 -6.00
CA ILE A 24 25.71 1.26 -5.76
C ILE A 24 24.92 0.96 -7.02
N ALA A 25 25.03 -0.27 -7.53
CA ALA A 25 24.14 -0.76 -8.57
C ALA A 25 22.75 -1.08 -7.96
N PRO A 26 21.66 -0.48 -8.45
CA PRO A 26 20.32 -0.82 -7.99
C PRO A 26 19.91 -2.23 -8.42
N ILE A 27 18.97 -2.81 -7.68
CA ILE A 27 18.28 -4.04 -8.13
C ILE A 27 17.31 -3.64 -9.23
N ASP A 28 17.45 -4.25 -10.40
CA ASP A 28 16.61 -4.01 -11.57
C ASP A 28 15.32 -4.82 -11.50
N PHE A 29 14.39 -4.38 -10.64
CA PHE A 29 13.07 -5.00 -10.54
C PHE A 29 12.23 -4.82 -11.80
N TYR A 30 12.39 -3.70 -12.52
CA TYR A 30 11.60 -3.40 -13.70
C TYR A 30 11.82 -4.43 -14.80
N SER A 31 13.06 -4.61 -15.26
CA SER A 31 13.34 -5.59 -16.31
C SER A 31 13.13 -7.02 -15.81
N THR A 32 13.42 -7.30 -14.54
CA THR A 32 13.13 -8.62 -13.95
C THR A 32 11.65 -8.96 -14.07
N PHE A 33 10.75 -8.05 -13.68
CA PHE A 33 9.32 -8.29 -13.76
C PHE A 33 8.77 -8.24 -15.18
N GLN A 34 9.30 -7.36 -16.03
CA GLN A 34 8.86 -7.27 -17.43
C GLN A 34 9.18 -8.54 -18.24
N ASN A 35 10.21 -9.30 -17.84
CA ASN A 35 10.58 -10.56 -18.49
C ASN A 35 9.69 -11.77 -18.06
N ASN A 36 8.70 -11.54 -17.21
CA ASN A 36 7.72 -12.56 -16.79
C ASN A 36 6.40 -12.39 -17.55
N ASP A 37 5.44 -13.30 -17.34
CA ASP A 37 4.10 -13.20 -17.93
C ASP A 37 3.35 -12.04 -17.26
N SER A 38 3.30 -10.90 -17.95
CA SER A 38 2.70 -9.68 -17.41
C SER A 38 1.21 -9.59 -17.70
N TYR A 39 0.46 -9.14 -16.70
CA TYR A 39 -0.95 -8.86 -16.77
C TYR A 39 -1.25 -7.48 -16.17
N VAL A 40 -2.29 -6.81 -16.65
CA VAL A 40 -2.82 -5.57 -16.08
C VAL A 40 -4.20 -5.83 -15.49
N TYR A 41 -4.43 -5.36 -14.26
CA TYR A 41 -5.75 -5.35 -13.65
C TYR A 41 -6.59 -4.21 -14.21
N CYS A 42 -7.73 -4.54 -14.81
CA CYS A 42 -8.70 -3.56 -15.27
C CYS A 42 -9.77 -3.30 -14.20
N PRO A 43 -9.86 -2.09 -13.63
CA PRO A 43 -10.81 -1.76 -12.57
C PRO A 43 -12.28 -1.70 -13.05
N ARG A 44 -12.52 -1.57 -14.36
CA ARG A 44 -13.90 -1.54 -14.91
C ARG A 44 -14.46 -2.93 -15.14
N CYS A 45 -13.60 -3.89 -15.50
CA CYS A 45 -13.96 -5.29 -15.68
C CYS A 45 -13.84 -6.11 -14.40
N SER A 46 -13.04 -5.64 -13.43
CA SER A 46 -12.58 -6.41 -12.27
C SER A 46 -11.89 -7.72 -12.66
N LYS A 47 -11.06 -7.66 -13.71
CA LYS A 47 -10.34 -8.79 -14.31
C LYS A 47 -8.93 -8.37 -14.69
N ILE A 48 -8.03 -9.34 -14.87
CA ILE A 48 -6.70 -9.10 -15.43
C ILE A 48 -6.65 -9.47 -16.91
N TYR A 49 -5.88 -8.72 -17.69
CA TYR A 49 -5.67 -8.91 -19.12
C TYR A 49 -4.17 -9.00 -19.43
N PRO A 50 -3.73 -9.83 -20.38
CA PRO A 50 -2.32 -9.92 -20.74
C PRO A 50 -1.75 -8.56 -21.19
N GLY A 51 -0.61 -8.17 -20.64
CA GLY A 51 0.08 -6.93 -20.98
C GLY A 51 0.89 -6.35 -19.83
N TRP A 52 1.83 -5.47 -20.17
CA TRP A 52 2.62 -4.69 -19.21
C TRP A 52 2.15 -3.23 -19.13
N ASP A 53 1.79 -2.68 -20.29
CA ASP A 53 1.33 -1.31 -20.46
C ASP A 53 -0.12 -1.18 -19.99
N TRP A 54 -0.28 -0.58 -18.81
CA TRP A 54 -1.59 -0.40 -18.19
C TRP A 54 -2.44 0.64 -18.89
N GLU A 55 -1.84 1.70 -19.45
CA GLU A 55 -2.55 2.75 -20.16
C GLU A 55 -3.21 2.17 -21.41
N LYS A 56 -2.47 1.31 -22.12
CA LYS A 56 -3.01 0.57 -23.27
C LYS A 56 -4.21 -0.28 -22.88
N VAL A 57 -4.09 -1.13 -21.85
CA VAL A 57 -5.19 -2.01 -21.45
C VAL A 57 -6.44 -1.22 -21.03
N LEU A 58 -6.28 -0.08 -20.34
CA LEU A 58 -7.44 0.76 -20.01
C LEU A 58 -8.03 1.48 -21.22
N ALA A 59 -7.20 1.87 -22.19
CA ALA A 59 -7.66 2.51 -23.43
C ALA A 59 -8.50 1.55 -24.29
N GLU A 60 -8.24 0.24 -24.24
CA GLU A 60 -9.00 -0.78 -24.99
C GLU A 60 -10.50 -0.85 -24.64
N HIS A 61 -10.97 -0.14 -23.60
CA HIS A 61 -12.40 0.06 -23.36
C HIS A 61 -13.11 0.89 -24.43
N SER A 62 -12.38 1.68 -25.22
CA SER A 62 -12.94 2.37 -26.40
C SER A 62 -13.05 1.46 -27.62
N ASP A 63 -12.48 0.26 -27.59
CA ASP A 63 -12.45 -0.65 -28.71
C ASP A 63 -13.77 -1.42 -28.86
N THR A 64 -14.00 -1.96 -30.06
CA THR A 64 -15.13 -2.85 -30.35
C THR A 64 -14.64 -4.07 -31.14
N PRO A 65 -14.59 -5.27 -30.52
CA PRO A 65 -14.91 -5.56 -29.12
C PRO A 65 -13.87 -4.99 -28.13
N GLN A 66 -14.32 -4.64 -26.92
CA GLN A 66 -13.43 -4.21 -25.83
C GLN A 66 -12.39 -5.28 -25.52
N HIS A 67 -11.15 -4.86 -25.23
CA HIS A 67 -10.02 -5.77 -25.00
C HIS A 67 -9.82 -6.80 -26.13
N GLY A 68 -10.12 -6.42 -27.38
CA GLY A 68 -10.05 -7.36 -28.51
C GLY A 68 -10.96 -8.58 -28.39
N GLY A 69 -11.97 -8.55 -27.50
CA GLY A 69 -12.93 -9.63 -27.29
C GLY A 69 -12.46 -10.74 -26.35
N VAL A 70 -11.31 -10.59 -25.68
CA VAL A 70 -10.91 -11.55 -24.65
C VAL A 70 -11.72 -11.37 -23.36
N PRO A 71 -12.11 -12.45 -22.67
CA PRO A 71 -12.97 -12.35 -21.48
C PRO A 71 -12.26 -11.79 -20.23
N GLY A 72 -10.93 -11.84 -20.17
CA GLY A 72 -10.13 -11.53 -18.97
C GLY A 72 -10.10 -12.67 -17.95
N GLU A 73 -9.11 -12.67 -17.07
CA GLU A 73 -8.92 -13.69 -16.02
C GLU A 73 -9.29 -13.13 -14.63
N ASP A 74 -9.69 -14.02 -13.72
CA ASP A 74 -9.99 -13.66 -12.34
C ASP A 74 -8.73 -13.32 -11.55
N TYR A 75 -8.80 -12.23 -10.77
CA TYR A 75 -7.78 -11.84 -9.82
C TYR A 75 -8.46 -11.23 -8.59
N PRO A 76 -9.02 -12.06 -7.70
CA PRO A 76 -9.82 -11.60 -6.56
C PRO A 76 -8.95 -10.89 -5.53
N GLY A 77 -9.57 -10.05 -4.69
CA GLY A 77 -8.87 -9.36 -3.61
C GLY A 77 -8.36 -7.96 -3.97
N VAL A 78 -8.83 -7.39 -5.08
CA VAL A 78 -8.56 -6.02 -5.50
C VAL A 78 -9.88 -5.29 -5.68
N TYR A 79 -10.01 -4.11 -5.08
CA TYR A 79 -11.10 -3.18 -5.31
C TYR A 79 -10.54 -1.79 -5.61
N ILE A 80 -11.06 -1.12 -6.64
CA ILE A 80 -10.68 0.24 -7.00
C ILE A 80 -11.93 1.08 -7.19
N ASP A 81 -12.00 2.21 -6.48
CA ASP A 81 -12.94 3.28 -6.77
C ASP A 81 -12.18 4.38 -7.52
N LEU A 82 -12.48 4.53 -8.82
CA LEU A 82 -11.76 5.45 -9.72
C LEU A 82 -12.05 6.92 -9.41
N ASP A 83 -13.18 7.23 -8.79
CA ASP A 83 -13.69 8.59 -8.61
C ASP A 83 -13.84 8.94 -7.11
N PHE A 84 -13.02 8.34 -6.26
CA PHE A 84 -13.11 8.44 -4.81
C PHE A 84 -12.90 9.86 -4.25
N LEU A 85 -12.01 10.64 -4.86
CA LEU A 85 -11.83 12.06 -4.56
C LEU A 85 -12.31 12.95 -5.71
N THR A 86 -12.94 14.06 -5.35
CA THR A 86 -13.12 15.16 -6.30
C THR A 86 -11.80 15.94 -6.49
N THR A 87 -11.72 16.76 -7.53
CA THR A 87 -10.55 17.64 -7.75
C THR A 87 -10.35 18.65 -6.62
N THR A 88 -11.44 19.17 -6.06
CA THR A 88 -11.38 20.12 -4.92
C THR A 88 -10.86 19.42 -3.67
N GLU A 89 -11.40 18.25 -3.34
CA GLU A 89 -10.97 17.49 -2.16
C GLU A 89 -9.49 17.07 -2.25
N GLU A 90 -9.02 16.68 -3.44
CA GLU A 90 -7.61 16.40 -3.65
C GLU A 90 -6.73 17.63 -3.42
N ALA A 91 -7.13 18.80 -3.92
CA ALA A 91 -6.38 20.03 -3.75
C ALA A 91 -6.30 20.47 -2.28
N GLU A 92 -7.43 20.42 -1.56
CA GLU A 92 -7.50 20.76 -0.13
C GLU A 92 -6.72 19.76 0.74
N LEU A 93 -6.85 18.46 0.44
CA LEU A 93 -6.11 17.41 1.13
C LEU A 93 -4.59 17.58 0.93
N LEU A 94 -4.16 17.83 -0.30
CA LEU A 94 -2.74 18.04 -0.61
C LEU A 94 -2.20 19.30 0.07
N GLN A 95 -2.96 20.40 0.05
CA GLN A 95 -2.57 21.62 0.76
C GLN A 95 -2.32 21.34 2.24
N GLY A 96 -3.26 20.66 2.91
CA GLY A 96 -3.11 20.29 4.31
C GLY A 96 -1.91 19.37 4.58
N LEU A 97 -1.67 18.40 3.69
CA LEU A 97 -0.49 17.52 3.80
C LEU A 97 0.81 18.30 3.64
N ASP A 98 0.88 19.29 2.74
CA ASP A 98 2.08 20.12 2.54
C ASP A 98 2.31 21.14 3.66
N GLU A 99 1.29 21.43 4.47
CA GLU A 99 1.42 22.20 5.73
C GLU A 99 2.03 21.37 6.87
N LEU A 100 1.97 20.03 6.78
CA LEU A 100 2.58 19.11 7.74
C LEU A 100 4.05 18.81 7.39
N PRO A 101 4.92 18.57 8.39
CA PRO A 101 6.31 18.23 8.14
C PRO A 101 6.44 16.88 7.43
N TRP A 102 7.26 16.82 6.39
CA TRP A 102 7.61 15.59 5.69
C TRP A 102 8.94 15.02 6.21
N ASP A 103 8.92 13.79 6.70
CA ASP A 103 10.13 13.07 7.09
C ASP A 103 10.81 12.41 5.89
N VAL A 104 12.14 12.41 5.87
CA VAL A 104 12.90 11.60 4.91
C VAL A 104 12.63 10.11 5.11
N SER A 105 12.48 9.38 4.01
CA SER A 105 12.21 7.95 4.01
C SER A 105 13.15 7.21 3.06
N GLN A 106 13.12 5.88 3.14
CA GLN A 106 13.95 5.02 2.29
C GLN A 106 13.56 5.14 0.82
N SER A 107 14.48 4.71 -0.06
CA SER A 107 14.34 4.70 -1.52
C SER A 107 13.73 5.99 -2.10
N GLY A 108 14.30 7.14 -1.75
CA GLY A 108 13.97 8.43 -2.39
C GLY A 108 12.65 9.06 -1.95
N ARG A 109 11.91 8.42 -1.05
CA ARG A 109 10.59 8.89 -0.60
C ARG A 109 10.67 9.91 0.54
N ARG A 110 9.56 10.60 0.78
CA ARG A 110 9.24 11.24 2.05
C ARG A 110 7.97 10.63 2.63
N LYS A 111 7.74 10.80 3.93
CA LYS A 111 6.55 10.26 4.59
C LYS A 111 6.03 11.13 5.72
N GLN A 112 4.76 10.94 6.06
CA GLN A 112 4.13 11.36 7.30
C GLN A 112 3.45 10.13 7.87
N ASN A 113 3.70 9.79 9.14
CA ASN A 113 3.18 8.55 9.72
C ASN A 113 2.47 8.83 11.03
N PHE A 114 1.17 8.57 11.05
CA PHE A 114 0.30 8.72 12.21
C PHE A 114 -0.25 7.35 12.59
N GLY A 115 0.00 6.91 13.80
CA GLY A 115 -0.40 5.58 14.28
C GLY A 115 0.48 5.12 15.44
N PRO A 116 0.20 3.93 15.99
CA PRO A 116 0.97 3.39 17.09
C PRO A 116 2.42 3.06 16.68
N LYS A 117 3.34 3.02 17.65
CA LYS A 117 4.70 2.55 17.41
C LYS A 117 4.71 1.02 17.43
N THR A 118 5.17 0.43 16.34
CA THR A 118 5.35 -1.01 16.20
C THR A 118 6.82 -1.40 16.20
N ASN A 119 7.16 -2.48 16.89
CA ASN A 119 8.44 -3.16 16.73
C ASN A 119 8.21 -4.47 15.99
N PHE A 120 8.33 -4.43 14.67
CA PHE A 120 8.06 -5.56 13.78
C PHE A 120 8.87 -6.82 14.13
N LYS A 121 10.16 -6.67 14.50
CA LYS A 121 11.02 -7.81 14.85
C LYS A 121 10.63 -8.49 16.16
N LYS A 122 10.11 -7.72 17.11
CA LYS A 122 9.73 -8.23 18.45
C LYS A 122 8.22 -8.42 18.59
N THR A 123 7.45 -8.17 17.53
CA THR A 123 5.98 -8.17 17.51
C THR A 123 5.39 -7.44 18.72
N ARG A 124 5.82 -6.19 18.93
CA ARG A 124 5.37 -5.35 20.05
C ARG A 124 4.65 -4.11 19.56
N LEU A 125 3.51 -3.83 20.18
CA LEU A 125 2.69 -2.66 19.95
C LEU A 125 2.79 -1.69 21.13
N ARG A 126 2.88 -0.38 20.85
CA ARG A 126 2.80 0.67 21.88
C ARG A 126 2.03 1.89 21.33
N PRO A 127 1.09 2.47 22.09
CA PRO A 127 0.41 3.71 21.68
C PRO A 127 1.39 4.87 21.43
N ALA A 128 2.42 5.00 22.26
CA ALA A 128 3.41 6.09 22.19
C ALA A 128 2.75 7.49 22.14
N GLN A 129 3.27 8.40 21.31
CA GLN A 129 2.74 9.76 21.13
C GLN A 129 1.56 9.83 20.14
N PHE A 130 1.02 8.69 19.69
CA PHE A 130 -0.12 8.71 18.77
C PHE A 130 -1.29 9.41 19.44
N ALA A 131 -1.76 10.54 18.89
CA ALA A 131 -2.84 11.35 19.48
C ALA A 131 -4.06 11.45 18.56
N GLY A 132 -4.21 10.47 17.65
CA GLY A 132 -5.18 10.52 16.57
C GLY A 132 -4.58 11.08 15.28
N PHE A 133 -5.45 11.43 14.33
CA PHE A 133 -5.07 11.79 12.97
C PHE A 133 -5.21 13.29 12.69
N PRO A 134 -4.48 13.84 11.70
CA PRO A 134 -4.72 15.21 11.25
C PRO A 134 -6.15 15.37 10.73
N GLN A 135 -6.84 16.41 11.20
CA GLN A 135 -8.24 16.70 10.82
C GLN A 135 -8.41 16.91 9.31
N LEU A 136 -7.39 17.43 8.61
CA LEU A 136 -7.39 17.59 7.15
C LEU A 136 -7.73 16.30 6.38
N SER A 137 -7.44 15.13 6.97
CA SER A 137 -7.68 13.81 6.37
C SER A 137 -8.87 13.07 6.98
N GLU A 138 -9.61 13.68 7.90
CA GLU A 138 -10.78 13.06 8.56
C GLU A 138 -11.83 12.65 7.52
N PHE A 139 -12.14 13.53 6.56
CA PHE A 139 -13.18 13.28 5.57
C PHE A 139 -12.91 12.02 4.72
N VAL A 140 -11.63 11.72 4.45
CA VAL A 140 -11.22 10.51 3.73
C VAL A 140 -11.59 9.27 4.52
N GLN A 141 -11.26 9.26 5.81
CA GLN A 141 -11.55 8.13 6.69
C GLN A 141 -13.06 7.94 6.87
N ARG A 142 -13.82 9.03 7.04
CA ARG A 142 -15.29 8.99 7.12
C ARG A 142 -15.92 8.41 5.84
N ARG A 143 -15.34 8.69 4.67
CA ARG A 143 -15.84 8.18 3.40
C ARG A 143 -15.69 6.67 3.26
N PHE A 144 -14.79 6.02 4.00
CA PHE A 144 -14.67 4.56 3.99
C PHE A 144 -15.98 3.86 4.40
N GLU A 145 -16.79 4.46 5.27
CA GLU A 145 -18.10 3.92 5.65
C GLU A 145 -19.08 3.79 4.46
N GLN A 146 -18.85 4.56 3.38
CA GLN A 146 -19.65 4.54 2.15
C GLN A 146 -19.20 3.45 1.18
N VAL A 147 -18.04 2.83 1.40
CA VAL A 147 -17.51 1.73 0.60
C VAL A 147 -17.88 0.42 1.31
N PRO A 148 -18.77 -0.43 0.74
CA PRO A 148 -19.25 -1.63 1.44
C PRO A 148 -18.14 -2.55 1.97
N LEU A 149 -17.04 -2.70 1.22
CA LEU A 149 -15.87 -3.49 1.62
C LEU A 149 -15.17 -2.94 2.89
N LEU A 150 -15.30 -1.63 3.14
CA LEU A 150 -14.67 -0.92 4.25
C LEU A 150 -15.67 -0.53 5.36
N ALA A 151 -16.92 -1.02 5.32
CA ALA A 151 -17.96 -0.62 6.28
C ALA A 151 -17.60 -0.87 7.76
N THR A 152 -16.73 -1.85 8.02
CA THR A 152 -16.21 -2.19 9.35
C THR A 152 -14.73 -1.84 9.52
N PHE A 153 -14.15 -1.09 8.59
CA PHE A 153 -12.75 -0.71 8.62
C PHE A 153 -12.55 0.40 9.64
N GLN A 154 -11.66 0.17 10.60
CA GLN A 154 -11.24 1.19 11.55
C GLN A 154 -9.77 1.50 11.32
N THR A 155 -9.50 2.71 10.83
CA THR A 155 -8.13 3.20 10.68
C THR A 155 -7.44 3.21 12.03
N ILE A 156 -6.24 2.62 12.08
CA ILE A 156 -5.32 2.71 13.23
C ILE A 156 -3.94 3.23 12.84
N GLU A 157 -3.64 3.27 11.53
CA GLU A 157 -2.46 3.90 10.97
C GLU A 157 -2.84 4.63 9.68
N GLN A 158 -2.32 5.84 9.51
CA GLN A 158 -2.29 6.61 8.27
C GLN A 158 -0.83 6.94 7.95
N CYS A 159 -0.34 6.45 6.81
CA CYS A 159 0.98 6.77 6.29
C CYS A 159 0.84 7.49 4.96
N SER A 160 1.08 8.80 4.94
CA SER A 160 1.20 9.57 3.71
C SER A 160 2.60 9.35 3.15
N LEU A 161 2.71 9.03 1.86
CA LEU A 161 3.97 8.78 1.17
C LEU A 161 4.06 9.71 -0.03
N GLU A 162 5.21 10.35 -0.17
CA GLU A 162 5.53 11.17 -1.33
C GLU A 162 6.68 10.57 -2.12
N TYR A 163 6.50 10.55 -3.44
CA TYR A 163 7.41 10.03 -4.45
C TYR A 163 7.80 11.16 -5.39
N CYS A 164 9.10 11.27 -5.66
CA CYS A 164 9.66 12.20 -6.64
C CYS A 164 10.60 11.45 -7.59
N PRO A 165 10.43 11.59 -8.92
CA PRO A 165 11.27 10.91 -9.90
C PRO A 165 12.74 11.34 -9.79
N GLU A 166 13.02 12.59 -9.42
CA GLU A 166 14.38 13.15 -9.29
C GLU A 166 15.19 12.46 -8.19
N ARG A 167 14.51 11.81 -7.23
CA ARG A 167 15.15 11.00 -6.19
C ARG A 167 15.18 9.51 -6.53
N GLY A 168 14.56 9.09 -7.64
CA GLY A 168 14.27 7.69 -7.97
C GLY A 168 13.42 7.04 -6.90
N ALA A 169 12.33 7.72 -6.51
CA ALA A 169 11.44 7.21 -5.49
C ALA A 169 10.77 5.90 -5.94
N SER A 170 10.82 4.87 -5.11
CA SER A 170 10.23 3.55 -5.39
C SER A 170 9.88 2.83 -4.09
N ILE A 171 9.22 1.67 -4.15
CA ILE A 171 9.14 0.70 -3.06
C ILE A 171 9.46 -0.68 -3.62
N ASP A 172 10.53 -1.28 -3.14
CA ASP A 172 10.88 -2.66 -3.47
C ASP A 172 9.81 -3.66 -2.95
N PRO A 173 9.70 -4.87 -3.53
CA PRO A 173 8.71 -5.88 -3.16
C PRO A 173 8.62 -6.18 -1.67
N HIS A 174 7.39 -6.16 -1.15
CA HIS A 174 7.07 -6.50 0.24
C HIS A 174 5.61 -6.90 0.46
N ILE A 175 5.35 -7.51 1.62
CA ILE A 175 4.01 -7.70 2.20
C ILE A 175 3.95 -6.90 3.51
N ASP A 176 2.84 -6.21 3.75
CA ASP A 176 2.58 -5.49 5.00
C ASP A 176 2.53 -6.46 6.18
N ASP A 177 3.10 -6.07 7.31
CA ASP A 177 3.37 -7.00 8.41
C ASP A 177 2.09 -7.67 8.97
N CYS A 178 2.03 -9.00 8.88
CA CYS A 178 0.82 -9.79 9.12
C CYS A 178 0.53 -10.06 10.60
N TRP A 179 1.41 -9.72 11.57
CA TRP A 179 0.97 -9.82 12.97
C TRP A 179 0.04 -8.68 13.36
N ILE A 180 0.18 -7.49 12.76
CA ILE A 180 -0.48 -6.27 13.23
C ILE A 180 -1.41 -5.61 12.22
N TRP A 181 -1.07 -5.61 10.93
CA TRP A 181 -1.90 -4.99 9.91
C TRP A 181 -2.90 -6.01 9.36
N GLY A 182 -4.17 -5.68 9.52
CA GLY A 182 -5.29 -6.51 9.10
C GLY A 182 -5.36 -6.73 7.60
N GLU A 183 -6.49 -7.27 7.17
CA GLU A 183 -6.64 -7.75 5.80
C GLU A 183 -6.74 -6.62 4.78
N ARG A 184 -7.53 -5.59 5.06
CA ARG A 184 -7.75 -4.51 4.11
C ARG A 184 -6.58 -3.53 4.21
N ILE A 185 -5.83 -3.39 3.12
CA ILE A 185 -4.81 -2.36 2.97
C ILE A 185 -5.33 -1.34 1.98
N VAL A 186 -5.58 -0.14 2.48
CA VAL A 186 -6.28 0.91 1.74
C VAL A 186 -5.27 1.97 1.30
N THR A 187 -5.32 2.39 0.04
CA THR A 187 -4.47 3.44 -0.52
C THR A 187 -5.32 4.46 -1.28
N VAL A 188 -5.19 5.74 -0.96
CA VAL A 188 -5.80 6.85 -1.72
C VAL A 188 -4.71 7.57 -2.50
N ASN A 189 -4.88 7.71 -3.82
CA ASN A 189 -3.88 8.22 -4.76
C ASN A 189 -4.11 9.69 -5.10
N LEU A 190 -3.05 10.50 -5.12
CA LEU A 190 -3.08 11.94 -5.41
C LEU A 190 -1.99 12.33 -6.42
N LEU A 191 -2.21 13.48 -7.07
CA LEU A 191 -1.34 14.18 -8.02
C LEU A 191 -1.09 13.49 -9.37
N SER A 192 -0.57 12.27 -9.37
CA SER A 192 -0.11 11.56 -10.56
C SER A 192 -0.56 10.10 -10.53
N ASP A 193 -0.91 9.59 -11.70
CA ASP A 193 -1.13 8.18 -11.95
C ASP A 193 0.18 7.40 -11.72
N SER A 194 0.04 6.12 -11.36
CA SER A 194 1.15 5.18 -11.15
C SER A 194 0.62 3.75 -11.23
N VAL A 195 1.48 2.77 -10.98
CA VAL A 195 1.11 1.35 -10.91
C VAL A 195 1.66 0.69 -9.66
N LEU A 196 0.87 -0.20 -9.07
CA LEU A 196 1.31 -1.15 -8.06
C LEU A 196 1.62 -2.48 -8.75
N THR A 197 2.87 -2.91 -8.68
CA THR A 197 3.33 -4.15 -9.31
C THR A 197 3.32 -5.28 -8.28
N MET A 198 2.55 -6.32 -8.56
CA MET A 198 2.35 -7.50 -7.74
C MET A 198 3.17 -8.66 -8.28
N SER A 199 4.00 -9.27 -7.44
CA SER A 199 4.74 -10.49 -7.73
C SER A 199 4.39 -11.59 -6.70
N PRO A 200 4.15 -12.84 -7.11
CA PRO A 200 3.85 -13.92 -6.18
C PRO A 200 4.93 -14.07 -5.13
N TYR A 201 4.54 -14.20 -3.86
CA TYR A 201 5.49 -14.44 -2.78
C TYR A 201 5.89 -15.92 -2.78
N ARG A 202 7.14 -16.21 -3.10
CA ARG A 202 7.65 -17.59 -3.24
C ARG A 202 8.11 -18.23 -1.92
N GLY A 203 8.03 -17.51 -0.80
CA GLY A 203 8.69 -17.94 0.43
C GLY A 203 10.21 -17.96 0.29
N GLU A 204 10.92 -18.02 1.41
CA GLU A 204 12.30 -18.51 1.41
C GLU A 204 12.36 -19.61 2.47
N GLU A 205 12.83 -20.80 2.09
CA GLU A 205 12.92 -21.94 3.02
C GLU A 205 13.63 -21.53 4.32
N GLY A 206 13.00 -21.86 5.45
CA GLY A 206 13.53 -21.57 6.78
C GLY A 206 13.48 -20.09 7.21
N LYS A 207 12.87 -19.18 6.43
CA LYS A 207 12.73 -17.77 6.82
C LYS A 207 11.27 -17.37 7.02
N THR A 208 10.98 -16.85 8.21
CA THR A 208 9.70 -16.22 8.54
C THR A 208 9.70 -14.76 8.10
N LYS A 209 9.38 -14.50 6.83
CA LYS A 209 9.20 -13.13 6.31
C LYS A 209 7.77 -12.66 6.56
N TYR A 210 7.61 -11.35 6.78
CA TYR A 210 6.32 -10.66 6.92
C TYR A 210 5.38 -11.17 8.03
N ASN A 211 5.88 -12.05 8.92
CA ASN A 211 5.10 -12.67 9.98
C ASN A 211 3.85 -13.43 9.48
N LEU A 212 3.93 -14.05 8.30
CA LEU A 212 2.81 -14.79 7.68
C LEU A 212 2.27 -15.94 8.54
N HIS A 213 3.09 -16.52 9.43
CA HIS A 213 2.66 -17.57 10.36
C HIS A 213 1.55 -17.10 11.33
N PHE A 214 1.39 -15.79 11.55
CA PHE A 214 0.25 -15.29 12.34
C PHE A 214 -1.09 -15.48 11.63
N LEU A 215 -1.11 -15.65 10.30
CA LEU A 215 -2.34 -15.90 9.54
C LEU A 215 -3.11 -17.12 10.06
N GLU A 216 -2.41 -18.13 10.57
CA GLU A 216 -3.04 -19.33 11.14
C GLU A 216 -3.97 -19.00 12.31
N GLN A 217 -3.75 -17.89 13.01
CA GLN A 217 -4.53 -17.48 14.19
C GLN A 217 -5.83 -16.77 13.84
N TYR A 218 -5.97 -16.27 12.60
CA TYR A 218 -7.13 -15.47 12.21
C TYR A 218 -7.64 -15.71 10.78
N ARG A 219 -7.15 -16.77 10.10
CA ARG A 219 -7.55 -17.10 8.73
C ARG A 219 -9.06 -17.23 8.55
N GLU A 220 -9.76 -17.76 9.55
CA GLU A 220 -11.22 -17.94 9.53
C GLU A 220 -12.01 -16.62 9.56
N HIS A 221 -11.35 -15.50 9.90
CA HIS A 221 -11.95 -14.17 9.94
C HIS A 221 -11.67 -13.35 8.68
N LEU A 222 -10.96 -13.91 7.69
CA LEU A 222 -10.66 -13.21 6.44
C LEU A 222 -11.92 -13.05 5.58
N LEU A 223 -12.01 -11.92 4.89
CA LEU A 223 -13.00 -11.57 3.88
C LEU A 223 -12.74 -12.31 2.56
N GLY A 224 -11.46 -12.45 2.19
CA GLY A 224 -11.04 -13.14 0.98
C GLY A 224 -10.51 -14.54 1.26
N GLU A 225 -10.93 -15.51 0.46
CA GLU A 225 -10.34 -16.85 0.47
C GLU A 225 -8.91 -16.80 -0.09
N LEU A 226 -7.96 -17.35 0.67
CA LEU A 226 -6.59 -17.50 0.21
C LEU A 226 -6.51 -18.61 -0.84
N MET A 227 -5.63 -18.41 -1.83
CA MET A 227 -5.35 -19.42 -2.83
C MET A 227 -4.65 -20.63 -2.17
N ASP A 228 -4.99 -21.85 -2.59
CA ASP A 228 -4.22 -23.02 -2.23
C ASP A 228 -2.89 -23.08 -3.01
N GLU A 229 -2.05 -24.07 -2.69
CA GLU A 229 -0.72 -24.22 -3.28
C GLU A 229 -0.78 -24.48 -4.80
N GLU A 230 -1.78 -25.24 -5.27
CA GLU A 230 -1.96 -25.56 -6.69
C GLU A 230 -2.37 -24.32 -7.48
N ALA A 231 -3.34 -23.55 -6.97
CA ALA A 231 -3.76 -22.29 -7.55
C ALA A 231 -2.61 -21.29 -7.59
N LEU A 232 -1.85 -21.14 -6.49
CA LEU A 232 -0.67 -20.26 -6.45
C LEU A 232 0.41 -20.65 -7.45
N ALA A 233 0.67 -21.95 -7.63
CA ALA A 233 1.64 -22.43 -8.61
C ALA A 233 1.27 -22.00 -10.04
N GLY A 234 -0.03 -21.92 -10.35
CA GLY A 234 -0.53 -21.37 -11.62
C GLY A 234 -0.17 -19.90 -11.88
N TYR A 235 0.18 -19.14 -10.83
CA TYR A 235 0.60 -17.75 -10.92
C TYR A 235 2.12 -17.56 -10.79
N GLU A 236 2.92 -18.61 -10.62
CA GLU A 236 4.32 -18.50 -10.19
C GLU A 236 5.16 -17.51 -11.02
N ASN A 237 4.97 -17.48 -12.34
CA ASN A 237 5.70 -16.62 -13.28
C ASN A 237 4.88 -15.43 -13.77
N ARG A 238 3.79 -15.09 -13.08
CA ARG A 238 2.91 -13.99 -13.46
C ARG A 238 3.22 -12.74 -12.67
N ILE A 239 3.19 -11.60 -13.35
CA ILE A 239 3.26 -10.28 -12.73
C ILE A 239 1.94 -9.56 -13.00
N VAL A 240 1.31 -9.04 -11.95
CA VAL A 240 0.07 -8.27 -12.10
C VAL A 240 0.35 -6.80 -11.82
N ARG A 241 0.02 -5.95 -12.79
CA ARG A 241 0.15 -4.50 -12.73
C ARG A 241 -1.21 -3.88 -12.44
N ILE A 242 -1.38 -3.38 -11.22
CA ILE A 242 -2.61 -2.76 -10.75
C ILE A 242 -2.49 -1.23 -10.93
N PRO A 243 -3.29 -0.61 -11.81
CA PRO A 243 -3.29 0.84 -11.96
C PRO A 243 -3.62 1.52 -10.63
N MET A 244 -2.94 2.64 -10.36
CA MET A 244 -3.23 3.55 -9.26
C MET A 244 -3.52 4.95 -9.81
N PRO A 245 -4.68 5.17 -10.48
CA PRO A 245 -5.02 6.47 -11.04
C PRO A 245 -5.13 7.54 -9.95
N ARG A 246 -4.80 8.77 -10.29
CA ARG A 246 -4.98 9.95 -9.46
C ARG A 246 -6.43 10.08 -9.01
N ARG A 247 -6.64 10.43 -7.73
CA ARG A 247 -7.93 10.54 -7.03
C ARG A 247 -8.64 9.21 -6.74
N SER A 248 -8.04 8.08 -7.08
CA SER A 248 -8.65 6.78 -6.83
C SER A 248 -8.38 6.26 -5.42
N LEU A 249 -9.27 5.38 -4.95
CA LEU A 249 -9.06 4.47 -3.83
C LEU A 249 -8.64 3.10 -4.38
N LEU A 250 -7.68 2.45 -3.75
CA LEU A 250 -7.32 1.06 -3.94
C LEU A 250 -7.44 0.32 -2.60
N VAL A 251 -8.09 -0.83 -2.60
CA VAL A 251 -8.13 -1.76 -1.45
C VAL A 251 -7.59 -3.11 -1.90
N LEU A 252 -6.52 -3.57 -1.23
CA LEU A 252 -6.06 -4.95 -1.32
C LEU A 252 -6.59 -5.75 -0.12
N TYR A 253 -7.07 -6.96 -0.38
CA TYR A 253 -7.53 -7.94 0.63
C TYR A 253 -7.33 -9.36 0.07
N GLY A 254 -7.51 -10.42 0.88
CA GLY A 254 -7.35 -11.81 0.40
C GLY A 254 -5.95 -12.11 -0.20
N PRO A 255 -5.86 -12.82 -1.35
CA PRO A 255 -4.57 -13.23 -1.91
C PRO A 255 -3.60 -12.08 -2.19
N PRO A 256 -3.97 -10.96 -2.85
CA PRO A 256 -3.08 -9.80 -3.03
C PRO A 256 -2.49 -9.21 -1.74
N ARG A 257 -3.19 -9.36 -0.60
CA ARG A 257 -2.72 -8.89 0.71
C ARG A 257 -1.64 -9.79 1.31
N TYR A 258 -1.76 -11.11 1.13
CA TYR A 258 -1.01 -12.10 1.93
C TYR A 258 -0.09 -13.02 1.12
N GLN A 259 -0.36 -13.21 -0.17
CA GLN A 259 0.33 -14.17 -1.03
C GLN A 259 1.11 -13.50 -2.17
N TRP A 260 1.03 -12.17 -2.26
CA TRP A 260 1.71 -11.36 -3.28
C TRP A 260 2.54 -10.27 -2.63
N GLU A 261 3.80 -10.14 -3.03
CA GLU A 261 4.59 -8.96 -2.71
C GLU A 261 4.16 -7.82 -3.64
N HIS A 262 3.89 -6.65 -3.06
CA HIS A 262 3.58 -5.44 -3.81
C HIS A 262 4.79 -4.49 -3.82
N SER A 263 4.91 -3.75 -4.92
CA SER A 263 6.00 -2.82 -5.18
C SER A 263 5.54 -1.62 -6.00
N VAL A 264 6.27 -0.52 -5.88
CA VAL A 264 6.13 0.66 -6.73
C VAL A 264 7.46 0.85 -7.44
N LEU A 265 7.51 0.63 -8.75
CA LEU A 265 8.75 0.71 -9.51
C LEU A 265 9.13 2.17 -9.75
N ARG A 266 10.43 2.48 -9.91
CA ARG A 266 10.89 3.86 -10.14
C ARG A 266 10.34 4.40 -11.45
N GLU A 267 10.30 3.51 -12.43
CA GLU A 267 9.86 3.75 -13.79
C GLU A 267 8.37 4.09 -13.82
N ASP A 268 7.60 3.73 -12.80
CA ASP A 268 6.17 4.04 -12.70
C ASP A 268 5.90 5.38 -11.99
N ILE A 269 6.93 6.05 -11.48
CA ILE A 269 6.86 7.41 -10.92
C ILE A 269 7.33 8.40 -11.98
N LYS A 270 6.39 8.99 -12.71
CA LYS A 270 6.70 9.97 -13.78
C LYS A 270 6.75 11.41 -13.30
N GLU A 271 5.98 11.72 -12.26
CA GLU A 271 5.86 13.05 -11.66
C GLU A 271 5.77 12.92 -10.13
N ARG A 272 5.67 14.06 -9.43
CA ARG A 272 5.39 14.05 -7.98
C ARG A 272 4.09 13.30 -7.74
N ARG A 273 4.17 12.20 -6.98
CA ARG A 273 3.02 11.41 -6.56
C ARG A 273 2.90 11.42 -5.05
N VAL A 274 1.68 11.56 -4.55
CA VAL A 274 1.36 11.40 -3.13
C VAL A 274 0.32 10.29 -2.99
N CYS A 275 0.42 9.49 -1.94
CA CYS A 275 -0.67 8.60 -1.56
C CYS A 275 -0.81 8.52 -0.05
N LEU A 276 -2.02 8.28 0.45
CA LEU A 276 -2.29 7.99 1.86
C LEU A 276 -2.61 6.50 1.98
N ALA A 277 -1.82 5.78 2.76
CA ALA A 277 -2.02 4.36 3.03
C ALA A 277 -2.55 4.14 4.45
N TYR A 278 -3.71 3.50 4.55
CA TYR A 278 -4.42 3.25 5.80
C TYR A 278 -4.41 1.77 6.15
N ARG A 279 -4.24 1.48 7.44
CA ARG A 279 -4.31 0.11 7.97
C ARG A 279 -5.31 0.01 9.11
N GLU A 280 -5.87 -1.18 9.21
CA GLU A 280 -6.62 -1.66 10.36
C GLU A 280 -5.79 -2.69 11.14
N PHE A 281 -6.28 -3.07 12.32
CA PHE A 281 -5.67 -4.14 13.09
C PHE A 281 -6.05 -5.54 12.56
N THR A 282 -5.17 -6.53 12.79
CA THR A 282 -5.54 -7.95 12.62
C THR A 282 -6.61 -8.36 13.64
N PRO A 283 -7.40 -9.41 13.36
CA PRO A 283 -8.46 -9.89 14.27
C PRO A 283 -8.01 -10.14 15.72
N MET A 284 -6.75 -10.52 15.92
CA MET A 284 -6.18 -10.71 17.27
C MET A 284 -6.23 -9.46 18.15
N TYR A 285 -6.18 -8.27 17.55
CA TYR A 285 -6.23 -6.98 18.23
C TYR A 285 -7.63 -6.35 18.20
N LEU A 286 -8.64 -7.02 17.63
CA LEU A 286 -10.03 -6.56 17.68
C LEU A 286 -10.72 -7.01 18.98
N GLN A 287 -11.89 -6.46 19.29
CA GLN A 287 -12.66 -6.85 20.47
C GLN A 287 -12.92 -8.37 20.47
N GLY A 288 -12.54 -9.04 21.55
CA GLY A 288 -12.62 -10.51 21.67
C GLY A 288 -11.37 -11.26 21.21
N GLY A 289 -10.42 -10.59 20.56
CA GLY A 289 -9.12 -11.15 20.21
C GLY A 289 -8.16 -11.24 21.41
N SER A 290 -7.15 -12.10 21.31
CA SER A 290 -6.18 -12.38 22.37
C SER A 290 -5.34 -11.17 22.79
N GLU A 291 -5.18 -10.20 21.90
CA GLU A 291 -4.31 -9.03 22.08
C GLU A 291 -5.08 -7.70 22.23
N PHE A 292 -6.41 -7.75 22.36
CA PHE A 292 -7.27 -6.56 22.43
C PHE A 292 -6.86 -5.58 23.54
N GLY A 293 -6.41 -6.08 24.69
CA GLY A 293 -5.95 -5.23 25.79
C GLY A 293 -4.75 -4.33 25.42
N GLN A 294 -3.99 -4.66 24.37
CA GLN A 294 -2.89 -3.82 23.87
C GLN A 294 -3.34 -2.76 22.85
N SER A 295 -4.51 -2.94 22.23
CA SER A 295 -5.03 -2.07 21.16
C SER A 295 -6.16 -1.15 21.59
N GLU A 296 -6.80 -1.40 22.73
CA GLU A 296 -7.95 -0.61 23.23
C GLU A 296 -7.67 0.90 23.26
N GLU A 297 -6.57 1.32 23.88
CA GLU A 297 -6.19 2.74 23.92
C GLU A 297 -5.94 3.30 22.51
N ILE A 298 -5.36 2.50 21.60
CA ILE A 298 -5.07 2.95 20.23
C ILE A 298 -6.36 3.18 19.47
N PHE A 299 -7.38 2.33 19.65
CA PHE A 299 -8.70 2.55 19.06
C PHE A 299 -9.34 3.85 19.52
N GLU A 300 -9.28 4.15 20.82
CA GLU A 300 -9.85 5.40 21.35
C GLU A 300 -9.13 6.63 20.82
N ARG A 301 -7.79 6.58 20.72
CA ARG A 301 -7.00 7.65 20.12
C ARG A 301 -7.22 7.78 18.61
N ALA A 302 -7.42 6.67 17.90
CA ALA A 302 -7.67 6.66 16.46
C ALA A 302 -9.01 7.30 16.05
N LYS A 303 -9.95 7.44 17.00
CA LYS A 303 -11.20 8.18 16.79
C LYS A 303 -11.04 9.71 16.95
N GLN A 304 -9.86 10.17 17.38
CA GLN A 304 -9.58 11.59 17.58
C GLN A 304 -8.95 12.22 16.35
N PHE A 305 -9.31 13.47 16.10
CA PHE A 305 -8.75 14.29 15.03
C PHE A 305 -8.29 15.63 15.60
N TRP A 306 -7.10 16.07 15.20
CA TRP A 306 -6.51 17.33 15.67
C TRP A 306 -6.29 18.29 14.50
N ASP A 307 -6.54 19.58 14.74
CA ASP A 307 -6.30 20.63 13.75
C ASP A 307 -4.81 20.91 13.63
N HIS A 308 -4.25 20.56 12.48
CA HIS A 308 -2.81 20.65 12.20
C HIS A 308 -2.30 22.08 12.15
N ARG A 309 -3.19 23.07 12.01
CA ARG A 309 -2.83 24.50 11.98
C ARG A 309 -2.67 25.10 13.38
N THR A 310 -3.31 24.50 14.39
CA THR A 310 -3.31 25.03 15.77
C THR A 310 -2.46 24.18 16.71
N VAL A 311 -2.29 22.88 16.44
CA VAL A 311 -1.51 21.97 17.27
C VAL A 311 -0.13 21.73 16.65
N LYS A 312 0.93 22.20 17.32
CA LYS A 312 2.29 21.70 17.05
C LYS A 312 2.45 20.37 17.78
N VAL A 313 2.21 19.27 17.08
CA VAL A 313 2.54 17.94 17.61
C VAL A 313 4.07 17.79 17.56
N GLU A 314 4.72 17.67 18.71
CA GLU A 314 6.14 17.29 18.77
C GLU A 314 6.26 15.84 18.26
N SER A 315 6.89 15.68 17.10
CA SER A 315 7.12 14.40 16.39
C SER A 315 8.12 13.47 17.08
#